data_AF-A0A2N6B1E8-F1
#
_entry.id   AF-A0A2N6B1E8-F1
#
_cell.length_a   1.000
_cell.length_b   1.000
_cell.length_c   1.000
_cell.angle_alpha   90.00
_cell.angle_beta   90.00
_cell.angle_gamma   90.00
#
_symmetry.space_group_name_H-M   'P 1'
#
loop_
_entity.id
_entity.type
_entity.pdbx_description
1 polymer ?
#
loop_
_entity_poly.entity_id
_entity_poly.type
_entity_poly.pdbx_seq_one_letter_code
_entity_poly.pdbx_strand_id
1 'polypeptide(L)'
;MRAALEGPFQQRVGKWVEKCLGDESAMDGTERNHRFLEEALELVQACGCSAFEAHQLVEYVFARTIGERAQEVGGVMVTLAALCNAQKIDMAGAGEAELSRVWTRMDEIRAKQAAKPKHSPLPGSAS
;
A
#
# COMPACT_ATOMS: atom_id res chain seq x y z
N MET A 1 -18.44 0.93 14.85
CA MET A 1 -17.02 0.53 14.80
C MET A 1 -16.83 -0.98 14.89
N ARG A 2 -17.39 -1.70 15.89
CA ARG A 2 -17.23 -3.17 16.04
C ARG A 2 -17.50 -3.99 14.77
N ALA A 3 -18.63 -3.78 14.10
CA ALA A 3 -18.98 -4.53 12.88
C ALA A 3 -18.07 -4.26 11.65
N ALA A 4 -17.35 -3.13 11.62
CA ALA A 4 -16.42 -2.81 10.54
C ALA A 4 -15.07 -3.55 10.67
N LEU A 5 -14.80 -4.12 11.86
CA LEU A 5 -13.55 -4.81 12.19
C LEU A 5 -13.69 -6.34 12.22
N GLU A 6 -14.82 -6.88 11.75
CA GLU A 6 -15.05 -8.33 11.67
C GLU A 6 -14.78 -8.86 10.24
N GLY A 7 -14.09 -10.00 10.17
CA GLY A 7 -13.77 -10.73 8.94
C GLY A 7 -12.28 -10.76 8.56
N PRO A 8 -11.92 -11.42 7.45
CA PRO A 8 -10.56 -11.47 6.94
C PRO A 8 -9.98 -10.07 6.69
N PHE A 9 -8.66 -9.90 6.92
CA PHE A 9 -7.97 -8.62 6.79
C PHE A 9 -8.27 -7.89 5.48
N GLN A 10 -8.16 -8.58 4.35
CA GLN A 10 -8.42 -8.02 3.02
C GLN A 10 -9.84 -7.43 2.88
N GLN A 11 -10.86 -8.10 3.41
CA GLN A 11 -12.24 -7.61 3.35
C GLN A 11 -12.42 -6.36 4.21
N ARG A 12 -11.75 -6.28 5.37
CA ARG A 12 -11.80 -5.10 6.24
C ARG A 12 -11.05 -3.91 5.65
N VAL A 13 -9.92 -4.14 4.98
CA VAL A 13 -9.23 -3.11 4.20
C VAL A 13 -10.16 -2.57 3.11
N GLY A 14 -10.83 -3.45 2.34
CA GLY A 14 -11.80 -3.04 1.32
C GLY A 14 -12.90 -2.14 1.88
N LYS A 15 -13.54 -2.55 3.00
CA LYS A 15 -14.54 -1.74 3.70
C LYS A 15 -13.99 -0.39 4.14
N TRP A 16 -12.77 -0.34 4.66
CA TRP A 16 -12.15 0.91 5.08
C TRP A 16 -11.92 1.85 3.88
N VAL A 17 -11.36 1.35 2.78
CA VAL A 17 -11.11 2.17 1.57
C VAL A 17 -12.42 2.74 1.04
N GLU A 18 -13.45 1.90 0.90
CA GLU A 18 -14.80 2.31 0.47
C GLU A 18 -15.36 3.43 1.36
N LYS A 19 -15.32 3.25 2.69
CA LYS A 19 -15.85 4.25 3.62
C LYS A 19 -15.01 5.53 3.68
N CYS A 20 -13.70 5.42 3.48
CA CYS A 20 -12.78 6.55 3.59
C CYS A 20 -12.79 7.39 2.30
N LEU A 21 -12.69 6.75 1.14
CA LEU A 21 -12.41 7.38 -0.14
C LEU A 21 -13.57 7.30 -1.15
N GLY A 22 -14.60 6.49 -0.88
CA GLY A 22 -15.71 6.24 -1.80
C GLY A 22 -15.42 5.14 -2.82
N ASP A 23 -16.48 4.65 -3.48
CA ASP A 23 -16.43 3.48 -4.37
C ASP A 23 -15.51 3.69 -5.59
N GLU A 24 -15.51 4.90 -6.17
CA GLU A 24 -14.68 5.22 -7.33
C GLU A 24 -13.19 5.07 -7.03
N SER A 25 -12.69 5.72 -5.96
CA SER A 25 -11.29 5.58 -5.53
C SER A 25 -10.97 4.21 -4.96
N ALA A 26 -11.95 3.49 -4.40
CA ALA A 26 -11.75 2.13 -3.92
C ALA A 26 -11.49 1.14 -5.07
N MET A 27 -12.10 1.38 -6.23
CA MET A 27 -11.99 0.53 -7.41
C MET A 27 -11.03 1.06 -8.48
N ASP A 28 -10.41 2.24 -8.27
CA ASP A 28 -9.36 2.77 -9.16
C ASP A 28 -8.07 1.94 -9.05
N GLY A 29 -7.90 0.99 -9.97
CA GLY A 29 -6.72 0.12 -10.02
C GLY A 29 -5.40 0.87 -10.19
N THR A 30 -5.38 2.05 -10.81
CA THR A 30 -4.16 2.86 -10.96
C THR A 30 -3.77 3.49 -9.64
N GLU A 31 -4.75 4.09 -8.94
CA GLU A 31 -4.52 4.68 -7.62
C GLU A 31 -4.09 3.63 -6.60
N ARG A 32 -4.74 2.45 -6.59
CA ARG A 32 -4.37 1.35 -5.69
C ARG A 32 -2.98 0.81 -5.99
N ASN A 33 -2.60 0.73 -7.27
CA ASN A 33 -1.25 0.33 -7.69
C ASN A 33 -0.18 1.32 -7.19
N HIS A 34 -0.39 2.64 -7.39
CA HIS A 34 0.56 3.65 -6.91
C HIS A 34 0.68 3.68 -5.39
N ARG A 35 -0.44 3.54 -4.65
CA ARG A 35 -0.39 3.50 -3.19
C ARG A 35 0.32 2.26 -2.67
N PHE A 36 0.16 1.10 -3.30
CA PHE A 36 0.94 -0.08 -2.94
C PHE A 36 2.44 0.12 -3.19
N LEU A 37 2.81 0.69 -4.35
CA LEU A 37 4.22 0.97 -4.67
C LEU A 37 4.85 1.94 -3.67
N GLU A 38 4.13 3.00 -3.28
CA GLU A 38 4.60 3.98 -2.29
C GLU A 38 4.92 3.31 -0.94
N GLU A 39 4.01 2.51 -0.38
CA GLU A 39 4.23 1.81 0.90
C GLU A 39 5.37 0.76 0.80
N ALA A 40 5.48 0.07 -0.35
CA ALA A 40 6.59 -0.85 -0.58
C ALA A 40 7.94 -0.13 -0.59
N LEU A 41 8.01 1.06 -1.21
CA LEU A 41 9.20 1.91 -1.22
C LEU A 41 9.53 2.45 0.18
N GLU A 42 8.53 2.91 0.93
CA GLU A 42 8.70 3.36 2.32
C GLU A 42 9.23 2.23 3.22
N LEU A 43 8.72 1.00 3.06
CA LEU A 43 9.20 -0.16 3.81
C LEU A 43 10.66 -0.49 3.49
N VAL A 44 11.04 -0.60 2.21
CA VAL A 44 12.44 -0.93 1.86
C VAL A 44 13.39 0.20 2.23
N GLN A 45 12.96 1.46 2.15
CA GLN A 45 13.71 2.60 2.65
C GLN A 45 13.96 2.48 4.17
N ALA A 46 12.92 2.14 4.94
CA ALA A 46 13.04 1.91 6.39
C ALA A 46 13.97 0.73 6.72
N CYS A 47 14.10 -0.25 5.82
CA CYS A 47 15.06 -1.34 5.91
C CYS A 47 16.47 -1.00 5.38
N GLY A 48 16.72 0.24 4.96
CA GLY A 48 18.04 0.72 4.55
C GLY A 48 18.33 0.64 3.04
N CYS A 49 17.34 0.31 2.20
CA CYS A 49 17.50 0.35 0.75
C CYS A 49 17.64 1.80 0.29
N SER A 50 18.69 2.08 -0.49
CA SER A 50 18.88 3.38 -1.12
C SER A 50 17.98 3.57 -2.35
N ALA A 51 17.69 4.82 -2.69
CA ALA A 51 16.98 5.12 -3.94
C ALA A 51 17.70 4.56 -5.17
N PHE A 52 19.05 4.56 -5.16
CA PHE A 52 19.85 3.98 -6.25
C PHE A 52 19.64 2.48 -6.41
N GLU A 53 19.63 1.72 -5.31
CA GLU A 53 19.31 0.28 -5.34
C GLU A 53 17.87 0.03 -5.78
N ALA A 54 16.91 0.82 -5.30
CA ALA A 54 15.52 0.71 -5.74
C ALA A 54 15.37 0.95 -7.26
N HIS A 55 16.05 1.95 -7.82
CA HIS A 55 16.02 2.22 -9.26
C HIS A 55 16.63 1.09 -10.10
N GLN A 56 17.71 0.45 -9.65
CA GLN A 56 18.25 -0.73 -10.32
C GLN A 56 17.23 -1.88 -10.39
N LEU A 57 16.45 -2.09 -9.33
CA LEU A 57 15.36 -3.08 -9.32
C LEU A 57 14.21 -2.68 -10.26
N VAL A 58 13.89 -1.39 -10.35
CA VAL A 58 12.90 -0.90 -11.33
C VAL A 58 13.37 -1.24 -12.75
N GLU A 59 14.59 -0.89 -13.12
CA GLU A 59 15.13 -1.21 -14.45
C GLU A 59 15.11 -2.72 -14.72
N TYR A 60 15.55 -3.53 -13.75
CA TYR A 60 15.57 -4.98 -13.88
C TYR A 60 14.17 -5.59 -14.06
N VAL A 61 13.18 -5.18 -13.29
CA VAL A 61 11.82 -5.74 -13.35
C VAL A 61 11.10 -5.30 -14.61
N PHE A 62 11.17 -4.01 -14.95
CA PHE A 62 10.45 -3.46 -16.12
C PHE A 62 11.09 -3.84 -17.46
N ALA A 63 12.31 -4.38 -17.48
CA ALA A 63 12.93 -4.96 -18.68
C ALA A 63 12.44 -6.38 -19.00
N ARG A 64 11.63 -7.01 -18.12
CA ARG A 64 11.14 -8.39 -18.29
C ARG A 64 9.75 -8.44 -18.91
N THR A 65 9.36 -9.63 -19.36
CA THR A 65 7.97 -9.91 -19.75
C THR A 65 7.04 -9.72 -18.56
N ILE A 66 5.89 -9.09 -18.81
CA ILE A 66 4.85 -8.84 -17.81
C ILE A 66 4.36 -10.20 -17.24
N GLY A 67 4.35 -10.31 -15.91
CA GLY A 67 3.89 -11.48 -15.18
C GLY A 67 2.36 -11.58 -15.03
N GLU A 68 1.90 -12.75 -14.58
CA GLU A 68 0.48 -12.98 -14.25
C GLU A 68 0.15 -12.40 -12.87
N ARG A 69 -0.96 -11.68 -12.75
CA ARG A 69 -1.28 -10.87 -11.57
C ARG A 69 -1.37 -11.70 -10.28
N ALA A 70 -2.03 -12.85 -10.30
CA ALA A 70 -2.18 -13.69 -9.11
C ALA A 70 -0.82 -14.27 -8.66
N GLN A 71 0.03 -14.66 -9.61
CA GLN A 71 1.41 -15.07 -9.34
C GLN A 71 2.23 -13.96 -8.69
N GLU A 72 2.18 -12.74 -9.22
CA GLU A 72 2.93 -11.61 -8.65
C GLU A 72 2.41 -11.21 -7.26
N VAL A 73 1.09 -11.30 -7.00
CA VAL A 73 0.54 -11.14 -5.65
C VAL A 73 1.11 -12.18 -4.69
N GLY A 74 1.20 -13.45 -5.10
CA GLY A 74 1.84 -14.49 -4.31
C GLY A 74 3.33 -14.21 -4.03
N GLY A 75 4.06 -13.73 -5.04
CA GLY A 75 5.46 -13.32 -4.91
C GLY A 75 5.66 -12.19 -3.90
N VAL A 76 4.81 -11.17 -3.94
CA VAL A 76 4.81 -10.07 -2.97
C VAL A 76 4.53 -10.59 -1.56
N MET A 77 3.52 -11.44 -1.37
CA MET A 77 3.18 -11.98 -0.04
C MET A 77 4.34 -12.78 0.58
N VAL A 78 4.99 -13.64 -0.22
CA VAL A 78 6.11 -14.46 0.26
C VAL A 78 7.32 -13.58 0.59
N THR A 79 7.65 -12.60 -0.25
CA THR A 79 8.83 -11.74 -0.03
C THR A 79 8.62 -10.76 1.12
N LEU A 80 7.41 -10.21 1.30
CA LEU A 80 7.06 -9.40 2.46
C LEU A 80 7.21 -10.19 3.76
N ALA A 81 6.67 -11.42 3.81
CA ALA A 81 6.81 -12.28 4.99
C ALA A 81 8.28 -12.62 5.29
N ALA A 82 9.09 -12.90 4.27
CA ALA A 82 10.52 -13.15 4.42
C ALA A 82 11.28 -11.91 4.95
N LEU A 83 10.98 -10.73 4.43
CA LEU A 83 11.54 -9.47 4.92
C LEU A 83 11.16 -9.22 6.38
N CYS A 84 9.89 -9.39 6.74
CA CYS A 84 9.42 -9.27 8.12
C CYS A 84 10.14 -10.26 9.06
N ASN A 85 10.37 -11.50 8.64
CA ASN A 85 11.15 -12.47 9.41
C ASN A 85 12.60 -12.00 9.64
N ALA A 86 13.25 -11.49 8.59
CA ALA A 86 14.62 -10.97 8.69
C ALA A 86 14.72 -9.74 9.62
N GLN A 87 13.68 -8.90 9.63
CA GLN A 87 13.58 -7.70 10.46
C GLN A 87 12.95 -7.96 11.84
N LYS A 88 12.53 -9.20 12.14
CA LYS A 88 11.82 -9.59 13.38
C LYS A 88 10.52 -8.80 13.62
N ILE A 89 9.76 -8.55 12.55
CA ILE A 89 8.48 -7.85 12.56
C ILE A 89 7.35 -8.87 12.46
N ASP A 90 6.34 -8.76 13.33
CA ASP A 90 5.07 -9.47 13.14
C ASP A 90 4.26 -8.78 12.03
N MET A 91 4.31 -9.36 10.83
CA MET A 91 3.63 -8.86 9.64
C MET A 91 2.12 -8.69 9.86
N ALA A 92 1.47 -9.67 10.49
CA ALA A 92 0.02 -9.64 10.69
C ALA A 92 -0.34 -8.59 11.75
N GLY A 93 0.36 -8.58 12.89
CA GLY A 93 0.17 -7.59 13.94
C GLY A 93 0.39 -6.15 13.45
N ALA A 94 1.42 -5.91 12.63
CA ALA A 94 1.67 -4.59 12.04
C ALA A 94 0.51 -4.15 11.12
N GLY A 95 0.00 -5.07 10.29
CA GLY A 95 -1.17 -4.80 9.44
C GLY A 95 -2.43 -4.44 10.24
N GLU A 96 -2.71 -5.17 11.34
CA GLU A 96 -3.86 -4.88 12.20
C GLU A 96 -3.75 -3.53 12.92
N ALA A 97 -2.55 -3.19 13.40
CA ALA A 97 -2.27 -1.91 14.03
C ALA A 97 -2.44 -0.75 13.03
N GLU A 98 -1.94 -0.92 11.80
CA GLU A 98 -2.09 0.03 10.70
C GLU A 98 -3.56 0.26 10.37
N LEU A 99 -4.30 -0.83 10.11
CA LEU A 99 -5.71 -0.77 9.77
C LEU A 99 -6.50 -0.06 10.88
N SER A 100 -6.24 -0.40 12.15
CA SER A 100 -6.88 0.25 13.30
C SER A 100 -6.59 1.75 13.35
N ARG A 101 -5.35 2.17 13.05
CA ARG A 101 -4.98 3.59 13.03
C ARG A 101 -5.63 4.36 11.89
N VAL A 102 -5.69 3.82 10.67
CA VAL A 102 -6.27 4.57 9.53
C VAL A 102 -7.77 4.78 9.66
N TRP A 103 -8.46 3.92 10.42
CA TRP A 103 -9.86 4.16 10.83
C TRP A 103 -10.03 5.42 11.68
N THR A 104 -9.03 5.80 12.48
CA THR A 104 -9.10 7.02 13.31
C THR A 104 -8.63 8.28 12.58
N ARG A 105 -8.14 8.15 11.34
CA ARG A 105 -7.53 9.24 10.55
C ARG A 105 -8.27 9.55 9.25
N MET A 106 -9.52 9.11 9.13
CA MET A 106 -10.27 9.21 7.87
C MET A 106 -10.38 10.65 7.35
N ASP A 107 -10.62 11.62 8.23
CA ASP A 107 -10.78 13.03 7.81
C ASP A 107 -9.47 13.63 7.28
N GLU A 108 -8.33 13.33 7.91
CA GLU A 108 -7.01 13.72 7.42
C GLU A 108 -6.71 13.09 6.06
N ILE A 109 -7.05 11.81 5.90
CA ILE A 109 -6.81 11.05 4.66
C ILE A 109 -7.69 11.60 3.52
N ARG A 110 -8.95 11.94 3.80
CA ARG A 110 -9.85 12.59 2.84
C ARG A 110 -9.33 13.95 2.41
N ALA A 111 -8.87 14.78 3.35
CA ALA A 111 -8.29 16.08 3.04
C ALA A 111 -7.07 15.96 2.12
N LYS A 112 -6.16 15.00 2.43
CA LYS A 112 -5.01 14.70 1.56
C LYS A 112 -5.43 14.23 0.17
N GLN A 113 -6.45 13.37 0.09
CA GLN A 113 -6.97 12.89 -1.19
C GLN A 113 -7.56 14.02 -2.04
N ALA A 114 -8.33 14.92 -1.44
CA ALA A 114 -8.92 16.06 -2.13
C ALA A 114 -7.87 17.04 -2.68
N ALA A 115 -6.69 17.10 -2.07
CA ALA A 115 -5.58 17.95 -2.49
C ALA A 115 -4.71 17.33 -3.61
N LYS A 116 -4.93 16.06 -3.99
CA LYS A 116 -4.10 15.42 -5.02
C LYS A 116 -4.38 15.98 -6.42
N PRO A 117 -3.34 16.31 -7.21
CA PRO A 117 -3.48 16.61 -8.62
C PRO A 117 -4.10 15.41 -9.34
N LYS A 118 -5.08 15.66 -10.21
CA LYS A 118 -5.63 14.61 -11.06
C LYS A 118 -4.51 14.02 -11.93
N HIS A 119 -4.41 12.69 -11.96
CA HIS A 119 -3.46 11.90 -12.78
C HIS A 119 -1.98 11.95 -12.38
N SER A 120 -1.61 12.47 -11.21
CA SER A 120 -0.23 12.39 -10.71
C SER A 120 -0.04 11.20 -9.76
N PRO A 121 1.03 10.39 -9.89
CA PRO A 121 1.40 9.41 -8.87
C PRO A 121 1.97 10.08 -7.60
N LEU A 122 2.42 11.33 -7.70
CA LEU A 122 3.00 12.08 -6.58
C LEU A 122 1.93 12.91 -5.86
N PRO A 123 1.99 13.04 -4.52
CA PRO A 123 1.17 13.99 -3.80
C PRO A 123 1.37 15.40 -4.38
N GLY A 124 0.30 16.19 -4.45
CA GLY A 124 0.41 17.60 -4.83
C GLY A 124 1.39 18.29 -3.89
N SER A 125 2.24 19.16 -4.44
CA SER A 125 3.12 19.99 -3.62
C SER A 125 2.25 20.77 -2.65
N ALA A 126 2.29 20.40 -1.37
CA ALA A 126 1.80 21.27 -0.31
C ALA A 126 2.76 22.46 -0.27
N SER A 127 2.34 23.58 -0.86
CA SER A 127 2.97 24.88 -0.67
C SER A 127 2.71 25.39 0.76
#